data_AF-A0A067M8B2-F1
#
_entry.id   AF-A0A067M8B2-F1
#
_cell.length_a   1.000
_cell.length_b   1.000
_cell.length_c   1.000
_cell.angle_alpha   90.00
_cell.angle_beta   90.00
_cell.angle_gamma   90.00
#
_symmetry.space_group_name_H-M   'P 1'
#
loop_
_entity.id
_entity.type
_entity.pdbx_description
1 polymer ?
#
loop_
_entity_poly.entity_id
_entity_poly.type
_entity_poly.pdbx_seq_one_letter_code
_entity_poly.pdbx_strand_id
1 'polypeptide(L)'
;MAERGVVSPVSRLIGVPLVIIRHAQESSQHDNQAATYLMIDPESGLAPYSWQQSVGPVTVIREDRRPLSVPALQMIWMYFDLILEHFGDEGEVPRWRYAPKAFQEWCRREKENDPSYSHVELPL
;
A
#
# COMPACT_ATOMS: atom_id res chain seq x y z
N MET A 1 -24.67 0.03 -0.86
CA MET A 1 -24.08 0.41 -2.16
C MET A 1 -22.58 0.40 -1.95
N ALA A 2 -21.82 -0.43 -2.67
CA ALA A 2 -20.36 -0.38 -2.55
C ALA A 2 -19.86 0.98 -3.04
N GLU A 3 -18.98 1.64 -2.27
CA GLU A 3 -18.40 2.91 -2.66
C GLU A 3 -17.58 2.75 -3.96
N ARG A 4 -17.47 3.81 -4.77
CA ARG A 4 -16.51 3.83 -5.88
C ARG A 4 -15.12 3.71 -5.28
N GLY A 5 -14.35 2.70 -5.73
CA GLY A 5 -12.98 2.49 -5.26
C GLY A 5 -12.09 3.71 -5.48
N VAL A 6 -11.14 3.91 -4.57
CA VAL A 6 -10.16 5.00 -4.59
C VAL A 6 -8.80 4.44 -4.93
N VAL A 7 -8.04 5.11 -5.78
CA VAL A 7 -6.68 4.67 -6.08
C VAL A 7 -5.72 5.10 -4.99
N SER A 8 -4.94 4.16 -4.48
CA SER A 8 -3.88 4.40 -3.50
C SER A 8 -2.86 5.40 -4.10
N PRO A 9 -2.63 6.57 -3.48
CA PRO A 9 -1.81 7.62 -4.06
C PRO A 9 -0.37 7.18 -4.31
N VAL A 10 0.31 6.61 -3.31
CA VAL A 10 1.69 6.14 -3.44
C VAL A 10 1.77 4.93 -4.37
N SER A 11 0.77 4.04 -4.41
CA SER A 11 0.79 2.86 -5.30
C SER A 11 0.90 3.27 -6.77
N ARG A 12 0.21 4.36 -7.15
CA ARG A 12 0.30 4.93 -8.50
C ARG A 12 1.70 5.47 -8.79
N LEU A 13 2.33 6.12 -7.83
CA LEU A 13 3.68 6.68 -7.99
C LEU A 13 4.76 5.61 -8.14
N ILE A 14 4.62 4.47 -7.46
CA ILE A 14 5.55 3.34 -7.57
C ILE A 14 5.28 2.43 -8.79
N GLY A 15 4.31 2.79 -9.64
CA GLY A 15 4.01 2.06 -10.89
C GLY A 15 3.07 0.88 -10.73
N VAL A 16 2.43 0.71 -9.56
CA VAL A 16 1.48 -0.38 -9.28
C VAL A 16 0.15 0.18 -8.81
N PRO A 17 -0.69 0.76 -9.68
CA PRO A 17 -1.92 1.41 -9.23
C PRO A 17 -2.89 0.40 -8.60
N LEU A 18 -3.13 0.53 -7.30
CA LEU A 18 -4.09 -0.26 -6.55
C LEU A 18 -5.36 0.55 -6.28
N VAL A 19 -6.52 -0.02 -6.61
CA VAL A 19 -7.84 0.49 -6.26
C VAL A 19 -8.28 -0.17 -4.96
N ILE A 20 -8.62 0.65 -3.96
CA ILE A 20 -9.12 0.24 -2.66
C ILE A 20 -10.62 0.54 -2.59
N ILE A 21 -11.43 -0.49 -2.37
CA ILE A 21 -12.89 -0.40 -2.25
C ILE A 21 -13.26 -0.71 -0.80
N ARG A 22 -13.86 0.26 -0.10
CA ARG A 22 -14.38 0.08 1.24
C ARG A 22 -15.80 -0.50 1.17
N HIS A 23 -16.06 -1.57 1.92
CA HIS A 23 -17.36 -2.28 1.85
C HIS A 23 -18.46 -1.61 2.67
N ALA A 24 -18.12 -1.11 3.85
CA ALA A 24 -18.96 -0.25 4.67
C ALA A 24 -18.09 0.45 5.72
N GLN A 25 -18.44 1.70 6.05
CA GLN A 25 -17.94 2.32 7.27
C GLN A 25 -18.77 1.74 8.43
N GLU A 26 -18.37 0.58 8.94
CA GLU A 26 -19.06 -0.01 10.08
C GLU A 26 -18.83 0.89 11.31
N SER A 27 -19.89 1.05 12.12
CA SER A 27 -19.86 1.79 13.39
C SER A 27 -18.97 1.12 14.46
N SER A 28 -18.29 0.02 14.11
CA SER A 28 -17.52 -0.83 15.01
C SER A 28 -16.04 -0.82 14.62
N GLN A 29 -15.22 -0.23 15.50
CA GLN A 29 -13.90 -0.62 16.07
C GLN A 29 -12.88 -1.48 15.27
N HIS A 30 -13.13 -1.85 14.03
CA HIS A 30 -12.23 -2.66 13.21
C HIS A 30 -11.35 -1.74 12.38
N ASP A 31 -10.23 -1.36 12.98
CA ASP A 31 -9.16 -0.71 12.26
C ASP A 31 -8.50 -1.71 11.29
N ASN A 32 -8.16 -1.21 10.11
CA ASN A 32 -7.46 -1.96 9.08
C ASN A 32 -6.21 -1.17 8.72
N GLN A 33 -5.16 -1.34 9.54
CA GLN A 33 -3.90 -0.62 9.38
C GLN A 33 -3.28 -0.87 8.00
N ALA A 34 -3.44 -2.06 7.43
CA ALA A 34 -2.94 -2.33 6.09
C ALA A 34 -3.60 -1.41 5.04
N ALA A 35 -4.92 -1.23 5.11
CA ALA A 35 -5.63 -0.30 4.25
C ALA A 35 -5.28 1.17 4.55
N THR A 36 -5.04 1.53 5.82
CA THR A 36 -4.52 2.86 6.19
C THR A 36 -3.19 3.14 5.51
N TYR A 37 -2.23 2.20 5.59
CA TYR A 37 -0.90 2.39 5.03
C TYR A 37 -0.97 2.50 3.51
N LEU A 38 -1.73 1.61 2.85
CA LEU A 38 -1.95 1.70 1.42
C LEU A 38 -2.54 3.05 0.98
N MET A 39 -3.13 3.84 1.87
CA MET A 39 -3.72 5.14 1.57
C MET A 39 -2.88 6.34 2.00
N ILE A 40 -1.58 6.16 2.28
CA ILE A 40 -0.63 7.26 2.52
C ILE A 40 -0.76 8.33 1.42
N ASP A 41 -0.91 9.57 1.85
CA ASP A 41 -0.83 10.74 1.00
C ASP A 41 0.65 11.18 0.88
N PRO A 42 1.19 11.30 -0.35
CA PRO A 42 2.61 11.56 -0.58
C PRO A 42 3.05 12.98 -0.23
N GLU A 43 2.12 13.89 0.09
CA GLU A 43 2.46 15.25 0.52
C GLU A 43 2.54 15.37 2.04
N SER A 44 1.63 14.71 2.77
CA SER A 44 1.61 14.72 4.24
C SER A 44 2.36 13.57 4.91
N GLY A 45 2.65 12.48 4.19
CA GLY A 45 3.26 11.26 4.75
C GLY A 45 2.30 10.38 5.54
N LEU A 46 1.04 10.79 5.70
CA LEU A 46 0.01 10.08 6.45
C LEU A 46 -1.19 9.79 5.55
N ALA A 47 -1.99 8.78 5.89
CA ALA A 47 -3.27 8.59 5.22
C ALA A 47 -4.23 9.75 5.54
N PRO A 48 -5.16 10.14 4.64
CA PRO A 48 -6.22 11.08 4.97
C PRO A 48 -7.03 10.61 6.19
N TYR A 49 -7.60 11.54 6.97
CA TYR A 49 -8.31 11.22 8.22
C TYR A 49 -9.39 10.12 8.07
N SER A 50 -10.10 10.11 6.93
CA SER A 50 -11.10 9.08 6.62
C SER A 50 -10.55 7.66 6.47
N TRP A 51 -9.24 7.51 6.31
CA TRP A 51 -8.49 6.26 6.21
C TRP A 51 -7.64 5.94 7.43
N GLN A 52 -7.65 6.77 8.47
CA GLN A 52 -6.84 6.54 9.68
C GLN A 52 -7.53 5.69 10.74
N GLN A 53 -8.87 5.68 10.78
CA GLN A 53 -9.65 4.99 11.81
C GLN A 53 -10.94 4.41 11.23
N SER A 54 -11.44 3.33 11.85
CA SER A 54 -12.69 2.65 11.47
C SER A 54 -12.77 2.35 9.97
N VAL A 55 -11.65 1.90 9.40
CA VAL A 55 -11.52 1.64 7.95
C VAL A 55 -12.34 0.42 7.55
N GLY A 56 -12.43 -0.59 8.43
CA GLY A 56 -13.15 -1.82 8.19
C GLY A 56 -12.58 -2.67 7.06
N PRO A 57 -13.34 -3.69 6.62
CA PRO A 57 -12.95 -4.54 5.51
C PRO A 57 -12.86 -3.77 4.18
N VAL A 58 -11.82 -4.06 3.40
CA VAL A 58 -11.63 -3.50 2.05
C VAL A 58 -11.35 -4.59 1.03
N THR A 59 -11.67 -4.30 -0.23
CA THR A 59 -11.16 -5.04 -1.39
C THR A 59 -10.04 -4.24 -2.03
N VAL A 60 -8.93 -4.91 -2.33
CA VAL A 60 -7.80 -4.35 -3.07
C VAL A 60 -7.73 -5.03 -4.43
N ILE A 61 -7.72 -4.25 -5.50
CA ILE A 61 -7.56 -4.73 -6.88
C ILE A 61 -6.55 -3.87 -7.61
N ARG A 62 -5.88 -4.42 -8.62
CA ARG A 62 -5.10 -3.61 -9.56
C ARG A 62 -6.03 -2.83 -10.48
N GLU A 63 -5.67 -1.59 -10.79
CA GLU A 63 -6.40 -0.74 -11.73
C GLU A 63 -6.47 -1.39 -13.14
N ASP A 64 -5.40 -2.09 -13.54
CA ASP A 64 -5.32 -2.84 -14.81
C ASP A 64 -6.04 -4.20 -14.81
N ARG A 65 -6.66 -4.58 -13.68
CA ARG A 65 -7.39 -5.84 -13.47
C ARG A 65 -6.58 -7.12 -13.69
N ARG A 66 -5.25 -7.04 -13.76
CA ARG A 66 -4.41 -8.24 -13.77
C ARG A 66 -4.44 -8.91 -12.40
N PRO A 67 -4.08 -10.21 -12.32
CA PRO A 67 -3.99 -10.91 -11.05
C PRO A 67 -3.08 -10.17 -10.05
N LEU A 68 -3.51 -10.17 -8.80
CA LEU A 68 -2.75 -9.72 -7.65
C LEU A 68 -2.78 -10.85 -6.62
N SER A 69 -1.66 -11.55 -6.46
CA SER A 69 -1.56 -12.62 -5.47
C SER A 69 -1.46 -12.04 -4.06
N VAL A 70 -1.87 -12.82 -3.06
CA VAL A 70 -1.75 -12.41 -1.64
C VAL A 70 -0.30 -12.09 -1.27
N PRO A 71 0.72 -12.89 -1.64
CA PRO A 71 2.12 -12.54 -1.36
C PRO A 71 2.57 -11.24 -2.06
N ALA A 72 2.10 -10.97 -3.28
CA ALA A 72 2.44 -9.72 -3.97
C ALA A 72 1.82 -8.51 -3.26
N LEU A 73 0.55 -8.60 -2.82
CA LEU A 73 -0.08 -7.57 -2.02
C LEU A 73 0.64 -7.36 -0.68
N GLN A 74 1.08 -8.44 -0.03
CA GLN A 74 1.85 -8.38 1.21
C GLN A 74 3.18 -7.64 1.01
N MET A 75 3.95 -7.95 -0.04
CA MET A 75 5.19 -7.23 -0.35
C MET A 75 4.93 -5.74 -0.63
N ILE A 76 3.86 -5.40 -1.35
CA ILE A 76 3.48 -3.99 -1.53
C ILE A 76 3.20 -3.34 -0.18
N TRP A 77 2.40 -3.97 0.68
CA TRP A 77 2.10 -3.43 2.00
C TRP A 77 3.36 -3.25 2.87
N MET A 78 4.28 -4.22 2.89
CA MET A 78 5.56 -4.11 3.60
C MET A 78 6.41 -2.93 3.11
N TYR A 79 6.36 -2.62 1.82
CA TYR A 79 7.04 -1.43 1.30
C TYR A 79 6.44 -0.12 1.85
N PHE A 80 5.12 -0.07 2.04
CA PHE A 80 4.45 1.10 2.61
C PHE A 80 4.71 1.22 4.11
N ASP A 81 4.83 0.09 4.82
CA ASP A 81 5.29 0.06 6.21
C ASP A 81 6.70 0.68 6.33
N LEU A 82 7.64 0.26 5.47
CA LEU A 82 8.99 0.83 5.40
C LEU A 82 8.99 2.34 5.11
N ILE A 83 8.07 2.83 4.27
CA ILE A 83 7.89 4.26 4.02
C ILE A 83 7.50 5.00 5.30
N LEU A 84 6.58 4.43 6.10
CA LEU A 84 6.14 5.01 7.36
C LEU A 84 7.23 4.98 8.42
N GLU A 85 8.02 3.91 8.48
CA GLU A 85 9.20 3.86 9.36
C GLU A 85 10.16 5.02 9.08
N HIS A 86 10.52 5.25 7.80
CA HIS A 86 11.39 6.38 7.42
C HIS A 86 10.76 7.73 7.79
N PHE A 87 9.45 7.89 7.56
CA PHE A 87 8.75 9.10 7.94
C PHE A 87 8.76 9.33 9.46
N GLY A 88 8.59 8.26 10.26
CA GLY A 88 8.62 8.32 11.71
C GLY A 88 10.02 8.63 12.27
N ASP A 89 11.06 8.10 11.65
CA ASP A 89 12.46 8.28 12.08
C ASP A 89 13.01 9.67 11.71
N GLU A 90 12.73 10.14 10.49
CA GLU A 90 13.31 11.39 9.96
C GLU A 90 12.38 12.60 10.15
N GLY A 91 11.07 12.38 10.33
CA GLY A 91 10.05 13.43 10.42
C GLY A 91 9.75 14.12 9.09
N GLU A 92 10.41 13.72 8.00
CA GLU A 92 10.23 14.25 6.66
C GLU A 92 9.68 13.17 5.72
N VAL A 93 8.78 13.59 4.82
CA VAL A 93 8.15 12.68 3.87
C VAL A 93 9.22 12.11 2.91
N PRO A 94 9.45 10.78 2.85
CA PRO A 94 10.56 10.20 2.11
C PRO A 94 10.24 10.11 0.61
N ARG A 95 10.12 11.26 -0.07
CA ARG A 95 9.68 11.37 -1.48
C ARG A 95 10.51 10.50 -2.44
N TRP A 96 11.78 10.26 -2.12
CA TRP A 96 12.67 9.40 -2.90
C TRP A 96 12.24 7.92 -2.94
N ARG A 97 11.39 7.49 -1.98
CA ARG A 97 10.72 6.18 -1.99
C ARG A 97 9.51 6.14 -2.93
N TYR A 98 8.94 7.27 -3.33
CA TYR A 98 7.74 7.34 -4.18
C TYR A 98 8.08 7.26 -5.67
N ALA A 99 8.94 6.31 -6.03
CA ALA A 99 9.40 6.11 -7.40
C ALA A 99 9.40 4.62 -7.75
N PRO A 100 9.06 4.23 -9.00
CA PRO A 100 9.01 2.82 -9.39
C PRO A 100 10.36 2.11 -9.17
N LYS A 101 11.47 2.79 -9.47
CA LYS A 101 12.82 2.25 -9.28
C LYS A 101 13.12 1.94 -7.80
N ALA A 102 12.65 2.78 -6.88
CA ALA A 102 12.88 2.58 -5.44
C ALA A 102 12.10 1.35 -4.93
N PHE A 103 10.88 1.16 -5.41
CA PHE A 103 10.07 -0.01 -5.11
C PHE A 103 10.67 -1.29 -5.70
N GLN A 104 11.03 -1.26 -6.99
CA GLN A 104 11.67 -2.39 -7.69
C GLN A 104 12.96 -2.84 -7.01
N GLU A 105 13.81 -1.90 -6.61
CA GLU A 105 15.06 -2.18 -5.90
C GLU A 105 14.81 -2.82 -4.53
N TRP A 106 13.84 -2.29 -3.77
CA TRP A 106 13.46 -2.89 -2.49
C TRP A 106 12.92 -4.31 -2.67
N CYS A 107 12.03 -4.53 -3.63
CA CYS A 107 11.48 -5.84 -3.92
C CYS A 107 12.55 -6.87 -4.29
N ARG A 108 13.58 -6.46 -5.05
CA ARG A 108 14.70 -7.33 -5.37
C ARG A 108 15.44 -7.77 -4.11
N ARG A 109 15.80 -6.81 -3.24
CA ARG A 109 16.50 -7.08 -1.98
C ARG A 109 15.67 -7.96 -1.05
N GLU A 110 14.37 -7.72 -0.97
CA GLU A 110 13.48 -8.50 -0.11
C GLU A 110 13.43 -9.97 -0.56
N LYS A 111 13.38 -10.23 -1.86
CA LYS A 111 13.43 -11.59 -2.41
C LYS A 111 14.78 -12.29 -2.20
N GLU A 112 15.87 -11.52 -2.14
CA GLU A 112 17.21 -12.03 -1.83
C GLU A 112 17.34 -12.35 -0.33
N ASN A 113 16.73 -11.54 0.54
CA ASN A 113 16.77 -11.69 2.00
C ASN A 113 15.83 -12.79 2.52
N ASP A 114 14.62 -12.90 1.95
CA ASP A 114 13.62 -13.91 2.30
C ASP A 114 13.26 -14.75 1.06
N PRO A 115 13.84 -15.97 0.95
CA PRO A 115 13.58 -16.88 -0.16
C PRO A 115 12.12 -17.29 -0.30
N SER A 116 11.27 -17.12 0.72
CA SER A 116 9.84 -17.38 0.60
C SER A 116 9.16 -16.49 -0.45
N TYR A 117 9.72 -15.30 -0.74
CA TYR A 117 9.23 -14.40 -1.79
C TYR A 117 9.88 -14.59 -3.16
N SER A 118 10.87 -15.49 -3.29
CA SER A 118 11.63 -15.69 -4.54
C SER A 118 10.74 -15.98 -5.76
N HIS A 119 9.63 -16.69 -5.55
CA HIS A 119 8.67 -17.09 -6.58
C HIS A 119 7.56 -16.05 -6.84
N VAL A 120 7.50 -14.97 -6.07
CA VAL A 120 6.39 -14.00 -6.16
C VAL A 120 6.52 -13.19 -7.43
N GLU A 121 5.55 -13.32 -8.33
CA GLU A 121 5.40 -12.42 -9.46
C GLU A 121 4.86 -11.08 -8.97
N LEU A 122 5.72 -10.05 -9.04
CA LEU A 122 5.34 -8.71 -8.65
C LEU A 122 4.79 -7.94 -9.84
N PRO A 123 3.80 -7.07 -9.62
CA PRO A 123 3.17 -6.27 -10.65
C PRO A 123 4.04 -5.05 -11.05
N LEU A 124 5.30 -5.28 -11.44
CA LEU A 124 6.30 -4.25 -11.77
C LEU A 124 6.23 -3.77 -13.23
#